data_AF-A0A944C9F4-F1
#
_entry.id   AF-A0A944C9F4-F1
#
_cell.length_a   1.000
_cell.length_b   1.000
_cell.length_c   1.000
_cell.angle_alpha   90.00
_cell.angle_beta   90.00
_cell.angle_gamma   90.00
#
_symmetry.space_group_name_H-M   'P 1'
#
loop_
_entity.id
_entity.type
_entity.pdbx_description
1 polymer ?
#
loop_
_entity_poly.entity_id
_entity_poly.type
_entity_poly.pdbx_seq_one_letter_code
_entity_poly.pdbx_strand_id
1 'polypeptide(L)'
;MPSPQQVEDRKTQRRKLEDRLAADVIEECRTQLMLKFRFLDLALWRMELEPLRVGMRYPAATDGEKVYLDPPRVVARFQASFAEAVRDYLHLTMHCIFRHPFDEDHPHKEAWWLACDLVCESAVMDMCGDRFACEDDKHRRELLDELIKEVGSLVPGKLYLFFRQALMMPEGAAYRGYDRSKINELHALFERDNHESWPGSSAKADGEGEPQPGETMELGQEDSDGLDAGSDIMEELSDELKE
;
A
#
# COMPACT_ATOMS: atom_id res chain seq x y z
N MET A 1 26.86 5.78 38.79
CA MET A 1 26.49 6.19 37.41
C MET A 1 26.77 5.00 36.50
N PRO A 2 25.81 4.51 35.71
CA PRO A 2 26.06 3.45 34.73
C PRO A 2 27.06 3.93 33.67
N SER A 3 27.90 3.02 33.16
CA SER A 3 28.86 3.35 32.10
C SER A 3 28.14 3.62 30.77
N PRO A 4 28.75 4.38 29.83
CA PRO A 4 28.17 4.61 28.51
C PRO A 4 27.75 3.31 27.79
N GLN A 5 28.56 2.26 27.94
CA GLN A 5 28.29 0.94 27.34
C GLN A 5 27.10 0.23 27.98
N GLN A 6 26.94 0.33 29.31
CA GLN A 6 25.76 -0.19 30.01
C GLN A 6 24.47 0.54 29.62
N VAL A 7 24.56 1.84 29.33
CA VAL A 7 23.42 2.64 28.85
C VAL A 7 23.02 2.22 27.43
N GLU A 8 24.00 1.97 26.56
CA GLU A 8 23.78 1.54 25.18
C GLU A 8 23.20 0.12 25.10
N ASP A 9 23.70 -0.80 25.93
CA ASP A 9 23.17 -2.16 26.04
C ASP A 9 21.71 -2.15 26.52
N ARG A 10 21.38 -1.32 27.52
CA ARG A 10 20.01 -1.18 28.02
C ARG A 10 19.07 -0.58 26.97
N LYS A 11 19.52 0.40 26.19
CA LYS A 11 18.73 0.97 25.08
C LYS A 11 18.47 -0.09 24.01
N THR A 12 19.49 -0.85 23.65
CA THR A 12 19.39 -1.93 22.65
C THR A 12 18.44 -3.03 23.10
N GLN A 13 18.53 -3.46 24.37
CA GLN A 13 17.62 -4.44 24.95
C GLN A 13 16.18 -3.95 24.96
N ARG A 14 15.96 -2.67 25.32
CA ARG A 14 14.62 -2.07 25.29
C ARG A 14 14.04 -2.05 23.88
N ARG A 15 14.84 -1.69 22.87
CA ARG A 15 14.39 -1.71 21.46
C ARG A 15 13.97 -3.10 21.03
N LYS A 16 14.81 -4.11 21.27
CA LYS A 16 14.49 -5.52 20.95
C LYS A 16 13.26 -6.04 21.69
N LEU A 17 13.00 -5.54 22.90
CA LEU A 17 11.78 -5.88 23.64
C LEU A 17 10.55 -5.25 23.00
N GLU A 18 10.60 -3.96 22.67
CA GLU A 18 9.51 -3.26 21.97
C GLU A 18 9.22 -3.89 20.59
N ASP A 19 10.26 -4.28 19.83
CA ASP A 19 10.09 -4.94 18.53
C ASP A 19 9.32 -6.27 18.68
N ARG A 20 9.69 -7.08 19.69
CA ARG A 20 8.97 -8.33 20.00
C ARG A 20 7.54 -8.06 20.47
N LEU A 21 7.34 -7.09 21.35
CA LEU A 21 6.01 -6.76 21.86
C LEU A 21 5.08 -6.28 20.74
N ALA A 22 5.59 -5.49 19.79
CA ALA A 22 4.82 -5.07 18.64
C ALA A 22 4.42 -6.26 17.75
N ALA A 23 5.35 -7.19 17.51
CA ALA A 23 5.04 -8.42 16.78
C ALA A 23 3.97 -9.27 17.52
N ASP A 24 4.10 -9.43 18.84
CA ASP A 24 3.14 -10.17 19.67
C ASP A 24 1.74 -9.54 19.63
N VAL A 25 1.66 -8.20 19.65
CA VAL A 25 0.38 -7.47 19.49
C VAL A 25 -0.27 -7.79 18.15
N ILE A 26 0.48 -7.76 17.06
CA ILE A 26 -0.07 -8.05 15.72
C ILE A 26 -0.46 -9.53 15.61
N GLU A 27 0.30 -10.44 16.20
CA GLU A 27 -0.03 -11.87 16.24
C GLU A 27 -1.33 -12.14 17.01
N GLU A 28 -1.55 -11.42 18.11
CA GLU A 28 -2.82 -11.46 18.84
C GLU A 28 -3.96 -10.87 17.99
N CYS A 29 -3.72 -9.80 17.23
CA CYS A 29 -4.71 -9.26 16.29
C CYS A 29 -5.09 -10.30 15.22
N ARG A 30 -4.10 -10.98 14.61
CA ARG A 30 -4.31 -12.06 13.64
C ARG A 30 -5.14 -13.19 14.25
N THR A 31 -4.81 -13.61 15.47
CA THR A 31 -5.54 -14.65 16.20
C THR A 31 -7.01 -14.26 16.40
N GLN A 32 -7.27 -13.03 16.86
CA GLN A 32 -8.64 -12.55 17.05
C GLN A 32 -9.43 -12.47 15.75
N LEU A 33 -8.80 -12.02 14.66
CA LEU A 33 -9.40 -11.97 13.34
C LEU A 33 -9.68 -13.36 12.79
N MET A 34 -8.74 -14.30 12.91
CA MET A 34 -8.93 -15.70 12.50
C MET A 34 -10.10 -16.36 13.23
N LEU A 35 -10.24 -16.12 14.54
CA LEU A 35 -11.36 -16.65 15.31
C LEU A 35 -12.72 -16.15 14.81
N LYS A 36 -12.79 -14.92 14.28
CA LYS A 36 -14.02 -14.34 13.71
C LYS A 36 -14.21 -14.68 12.23
N PHE A 37 -13.14 -14.64 11.46
CA PHE A 37 -13.10 -14.73 10.00
C PHE A 37 -12.16 -15.86 9.57
N ARG A 38 -12.59 -17.10 9.80
CA ARG A 38 -11.76 -18.29 9.54
C ARG A 38 -11.26 -18.40 8.10
N PHE A 39 -11.92 -17.76 7.15
CA PHE A 39 -11.56 -17.75 5.73
C PHE A 39 -10.42 -16.76 5.39
N LEU A 40 -9.99 -15.92 6.33
CA LEU A 40 -8.90 -14.96 6.14
C LEU A 40 -7.55 -15.45 6.68
N ASP A 41 -7.47 -16.65 7.24
CA ASP A 41 -6.25 -17.19 7.87
C ASP A 41 -5.02 -17.10 6.95
N LEU A 42 -5.14 -17.53 5.69
CA LEU A 42 -4.05 -17.43 4.73
C LEU A 42 -3.64 -15.99 4.46
N ALA A 43 -4.60 -15.05 4.37
CA ALA A 43 -4.31 -13.64 4.12
C ALA A 43 -3.65 -12.97 5.34
N LEU A 44 -4.12 -13.28 6.54
CA LEU A 44 -3.65 -12.68 7.80
C LEU A 44 -2.17 -13.00 8.08
N TRP A 45 -1.69 -14.18 7.70
CA TRP A 45 -0.29 -14.61 7.88
C TRP A 45 0.54 -14.60 6.58
N ARG A 46 -0.01 -14.11 5.46
CA ARG A 46 0.70 -14.11 4.17
C ARG A 46 1.99 -13.28 4.19
N MET A 47 1.95 -12.18 4.94
CA MET A 47 2.99 -11.16 5.00
C MET A 47 3.78 -11.26 6.31
N GLU A 48 5.10 -11.29 6.20
CA GLU A 48 5.99 -11.30 7.37
C GLU A 48 6.01 -9.93 8.06
N LEU A 49 6.23 -9.93 9.37
CA LEU A 49 6.31 -8.70 10.18
C LEU A 49 7.75 -8.20 10.22
N GLU A 50 7.96 -6.95 9.81
CA GLU A 50 9.27 -6.30 9.82
C GLU A 50 9.26 -5.03 10.69
N PRO A 51 9.92 -5.04 11.86
CA PRO A 51 10.06 -3.84 12.69
C PRO A 51 10.91 -2.77 11.99
N LEU A 52 10.34 -1.59 11.77
CA LEU A 52 10.99 -0.46 11.12
C LEU A 52 10.84 0.81 11.98
N ARG A 53 11.97 1.36 12.44
CA ARG A 53 12.00 2.53 13.34
C ARG A 53 12.31 3.82 12.58
N VAL A 54 11.45 4.15 11.63
CA VAL A 54 11.57 5.36 10.79
C VAL A 54 10.64 6.50 11.24
N GLY A 55 9.87 6.30 12.31
CA GLY A 55 8.95 7.31 12.83
C GLY A 55 7.74 7.51 11.92
N MET A 56 7.19 6.40 11.41
CA MET A 56 6.00 6.39 10.53
C MET A 56 4.84 7.15 11.17
N ARG A 57 3.84 7.60 10.41
CA ARG A 57 2.66 8.28 10.98
C ARG A 57 1.70 7.30 11.64
N TYR A 58 1.50 6.13 11.04
CA TYR A 58 0.65 5.05 11.55
C TYR A 58 1.47 3.88 12.12
N PRO A 59 0.85 2.98 12.93
CA PRO A 59 1.54 1.83 13.51
C PRO A 59 2.09 0.83 12.48
N ALA A 60 1.46 0.72 11.32
CA ALA A 60 1.81 -0.25 10.29
C ALA A 60 1.80 0.37 8.89
N ALA A 61 2.49 -0.30 7.96
CA ALA A 61 2.48 -0.05 6.53
C ALA A 61 2.70 -1.38 5.81
N THR A 62 2.42 -1.46 4.51
CA THR A 62 2.69 -2.66 3.71
C THR A 62 3.06 -2.32 2.28
N ASP A 63 3.89 -3.17 1.68
CA ASP A 63 4.15 -3.20 0.23
C ASP A 63 3.43 -4.38 -0.47
N GLY A 64 2.64 -5.15 0.29
CA GLY A 64 1.98 -6.37 -0.17
C GLY A 64 2.80 -7.65 -0.01
N GLU A 65 4.09 -7.56 0.30
CA GLU A 65 4.94 -8.71 0.64
C GLU A 65 5.17 -8.80 2.15
N LYS A 66 5.35 -7.65 2.80
CA LYS A 66 5.61 -7.54 4.24
C LYS A 66 4.69 -6.52 4.90
N VAL A 67 4.60 -6.61 6.22
CA VAL A 67 4.03 -5.57 7.06
C VAL A 67 5.15 -4.90 7.84
N TYR A 68 5.39 -3.64 7.54
CA TYR A 68 6.34 -2.80 8.27
C TYR A 68 5.65 -2.26 9.52
N LEU A 69 6.28 -2.42 10.69
CA LEU A 69 5.72 -2.00 11.97
C LEU A 69 6.57 -0.91 12.60
N ASP A 70 5.96 0.17 13.10
CA ASP A 70 6.62 1.11 14.01
C ASP A 70 6.34 0.64 15.44
N PRO A 71 7.30 -0.02 16.13
CA PRO A 71 7.00 -0.74 17.35
C PRO A 71 6.46 0.16 18.49
N PRO A 72 7.02 1.36 18.75
CA PRO A 72 6.42 2.29 19.70
C PRO A 72 4.96 2.63 19.39
N ARG A 73 4.60 2.83 18.12
CA ARG A 73 3.21 3.16 17.75
C ARG A 73 2.27 1.97 17.85
N VAL A 74 2.71 0.77 17.49
CA VAL A 74 1.91 -0.46 17.68
C VAL A 74 1.56 -0.65 19.15
N VAL A 75 2.55 -0.52 20.04
CA VAL A 75 2.33 -0.65 21.49
C VAL A 75 1.39 0.45 22.01
N ALA A 76 1.58 1.70 21.59
CA ALA A 76 0.71 2.79 21.98
C ALA A 76 -0.73 2.61 21.50
N ARG A 77 -0.92 2.12 20.25
CA ARG A 77 -2.24 1.83 19.68
C ARG A 77 -2.96 0.74 20.44
N PHE A 78 -2.27 -0.35 20.76
CA PHE A 78 -2.79 -1.44 21.59
C PHE A 78 -3.22 -0.95 22.98
N GLN A 79 -2.41 -0.10 23.61
CA GLN A 79 -2.74 0.49 24.92
C GLN A 79 -3.94 1.44 24.86
N ALA A 80 -4.11 2.17 23.76
CA ALA A 80 -5.26 3.05 23.57
C ALA A 80 -6.55 2.25 23.35
N SER A 81 -6.52 1.26 22.46
CA SER A 81 -7.64 0.35 22.23
C SER A 81 -7.18 -0.89 21.46
N PHE A 82 -7.43 -2.06 22.02
CA PHE A 82 -7.15 -3.31 21.34
C PHE A 82 -8.07 -3.54 20.13
N ALA A 83 -9.35 -3.13 20.20
CA ALA A 83 -10.29 -3.24 19.08
C ALA A 83 -9.82 -2.41 17.87
N GLU A 84 -9.25 -1.24 18.13
CA GLU A 84 -8.67 -0.37 17.11
C GLU A 84 -7.43 -1.03 16.46
N ALA A 85 -6.53 -1.62 17.25
CA ALA A 85 -5.37 -2.34 16.70
C ALA A 85 -5.77 -3.54 15.81
N VAL A 86 -6.80 -4.29 16.23
CA VAL A 86 -7.37 -5.39 15.43
C VAL A 86 -7.91 -4.86 14.10
N ARG A 87 -8.60 -3.72 14.14
CA ARG A 87 -9.20 -3.10 12.96
C ARG A 87 -8.17 -2.53 12.01
N ASP A 88 -7.12 -1.89 12.51
CA ASP A 88 -6.01 -1.38 11.71
C ASP A 88 -5.35 -2.52 10.92
N TYR A 89 -5.12 -3.68 11.57
CA TYR A 89 -4.54 -4.84 10.87
C TYR A 89 -5.48 -5.45 9.82
N LEU A 90 -6.78 -5.52 10.11
CA LEU A 90 -7.76 -5.97 9.13
C LEU A 90 -7.84 -5.00 7.94
N HIS A 91 -7.87 -3.69 8.19
CA HIS A 91 -7.88 -2.63 7.17
C HIS A 91 -6.69 -2.78 6.21
N LEU A 92 -5.47 -2.86 6.75
CA LEU A 92 -4.25 -3.11 5.97
C LEU A 92 -4.35 -4.41 5.15
N THR A 93 -4.87 -5.49 5.75
CA THR A 93 -5.07 -6.77 5.02
C THR A 93 -6.09 -6.63 3.89
N MET A 94 -7.16 -5.86 4.10
CA MET A 94 -8.19 -5.62 3.10
C MET A 94 -7.68 -4.80 1.91
N HIS A 95 -6.74 -3.86 2.11
CA HIS A 95 -6.06 -3.19 0.97
C HIS A 95 -5.42 -4.21 0.04
N CYS A 96 -4.70 -5.20 0.59
CA CYS A 96 -4.06 -6.25 -0.20
C CYS A 96 -5.09 -7.14 -0.91
N ILE A 97 -6.19 -7.51 -0.24
CA ILE A 97 -7.26 -8.32 -0.83
C ILE A 97 -7.95 -7.57 -1.98
N PHE A 98 -8.18 -6.27 -1.83
CA PHE A 98 -8.74 -5.42 -2.88
C PHE A 98 -7.71 -4.99 -3.93
N ARG A 99 -6.43 -5.37 -3.75
CA ARG A 99 -5.30 -5.05 -4.63
C ARG A 99 -5.00 -3.56 -4.77
N HIS A 100 -5.45 -2.72 -3.84
CA HIS A 100 -5.21 -1.28 -3.87
C HIS A 100 -3.72 -0.88 -3.95
N PRO A 101 -2.78 -1.53 -3.23
CA PRO A 101 -1.36 -1.16 -3.29
C PRO A 101 -0.69 -1.35 -4.65
N PHE A 102 -1.27 -2.18 -5.52
CA PHE A 102 -0.70 -2.58 -6.80
C PHE A 102 -1.31 -1.85 -7.99
N ASP A 103 -2.24 -0.91 -7.75
CA ASP A 103 -2.86 -0.10 -8.79
C ASP A 103 -2.02 1.17 -9.03
N GLU A 104 -1.38 1.23 -10.19
CA GLU A 104 -0.45 2.29 -10.61
C GLU A 104 -1.11 3.39 -11.45
N ASP A 105 -2.38 3.22 -11.85
CA ASP A 105 -3.04 4.07 -12.85
C ASP A 105 -3.57 5.41 -12.27
N HIS A 106 -3.13 5.79 -11.07
CA HIS A 106 -3.69 6.88 -10.28
C HIS A 106 -2.64 7.95 -9.90
N PRO A 107 -2.36 8.94 -10.76
CA PRO A 107 -1.27 9.91 -10.55
C PRO A 107 -1.47 10.82 -9.31
N HIS A 108 -2.72 11.10 -8.94
CA HIS A 108 -3.04 11.90 -7.75
C HIS A 108 -3.15 11.01 -6.50
N LYS A 109 -1.99 10.68 -5.91
CA LYS A 109 -1.86 9.70 -4.81
C LYS A 109 -2.79 9.95 -3.62
N GLU A 110 -2.86 11.19 -3.13
CA GLU A 110 -3.73 11.52 -1.98
C GLU A 110 -5.21 11.21 -2.24
N ALA A 111 -5.70 11.43 -3.47
CA ALA A 111 -7.07 11.12 -3.84
C ALA A 111 -7.31 9.61 -3.91
N TRP A 112 -6.30 8.87 -4.36
CA TRP A 112 -6.35 7.42 -4.49
C TRP A 112 -6.32 6.73 -3.13
N TRP A 113 -5.40 7.14 -2.27
CA TRP A 113 -5.29 6.63 -0.90
C TRP A 113 -6.60 6.82 -0.15
N LEU A 114 -7.13 8.06 -0.12
CA LEU A 114 -8.40 8.33 0.56
C LEU A 114 -9.57 7.52 0.00
N ALA A 115 -9.65 7.37 -1.33
CA ALA A 115 -10.68 6.56 -1.97
C ALA A 115 -10.60 5.09 -1.56
N CYS A 116 -9.39 4.54 -1.46
CA CYS A 116 -9.15 3.18 -1.01
C CYS A 116 -9.53 3.00 0.47
N ASP A 117 -9.14 3.94 1.34
CA ASP A 117 -9.40 3.88 2.78
C ASP A 117 -10.90 3.91 3.07
N LEU A 118 -11.65 4.77 2.39
CA LEU A 118 -13.11 4.84 2.54
C LEU A 118 -13.79 3.51 2.17
N VAL A 119 -13.32 2.85 1.10
CA VAL A 119 -13.86 1.57 0.65
C VAL A 119 -13.46 0.44 1.60
N CYS A 120 -12.18 0.36 1.96
CA CYS A 120 -11.66 -0.61 2.92
C CYS A 120 -12.38 -0.49 4.26
N GLU A 121 -12.42 0.71 4.82
CA GLU A 121 -12.99 0.94 6.14
C GLU A 121 -14.49 0.72 6.18
N SER A 122 -15.22 1.05 5.12
CA SER A 122 -16.65 0.72 5.00
C SER A 122 -16.88 -0.79 5.11
N ALA A 123 -16.08 -1.60 4.41
CA ALA A 123 -16.19 -3.06 4.47
C ALA A 123 -15.76 -3.60 5.85
N VAL A 124 -14.66 -3.08 6.38
CA VAL A 124 -14.11 -3.46 7.69
C VAL A 124 -15.09 -3.16 8.82
N MET A 125 -15.78 -2.02 8.79
CA MET A 125 -16.83 -1.69 9.76
C MET A 125 -17.93 -2.75 9.83
N ASP A 126 -18.42 -3.15 8.67
CA ASP A 126 -19.51 -4.13 8.58
C ASP A 126 -19.03 -5.53 8.98
N MET A 127 -17.80 -5.89 8.65
CA MET A 127 -17.19 -7.14 9.11
C MET A 127 -17.00 -7.16 10.63
N CYS A 128 -16.44 -6.09 11.20
CA CYS A 128 -16.14 -5.99 12.61
C CYS A 128 -17.39 -5.98 13.49
N GLY A 129 -18.44 -5.26 13.07
CA GLY A 129 -19.67 -5.09 13.85
C GLY A 129 -19.38 -4.79 15.32
N ASP A 130 -20.17 -5.36 16.22
CA ASP A 130 -20.02 -5.11 17.66
C ASP A 130 -18.79 -5.76 18.30
N ARG A 131 -18.14 -6.73 17.62
CA ARG A 131 -17.00 -7.46 18.22
C ARG A 131 -15.75 -6.57 18.35
N PHE A 132 -15.56 -5.66 17.40
CA PHE A 132 -14.42 -4.74 17.34
C PHE A 132 -14.91 -3.32 17.03
N ALA A 133 -15.97 -2.90 17.71
CA ALA A 133 -16.53 -1.56 17.57
C ALA A 133 -15.50 -0.50 17.99
N CYS A 134 -15.48 0.60 17.25
CA CYS A 134 -14.60 1.74 17.48
C CYS A 134 -15.42 3.00 17.80
N GLU A 135 -14.81 3.96 18.51
CA GLU A 135 -15.53 5.13 19.03
C GLU A 135 -16.19 5.96 17.91
N ASP A 136 -15.47 6.19 16.80
CA ASP A 136 -15.98 7.02 15.70
C ASP A 136 -16.86 6.27 14.68
N ASP A 137 -17.29 5.03 14.95
CA ASP A 137 -18.06 4.24 13.96
C ASP A 137 -19.36 4.90 13.54
N LYS A 138 -20.03 5.55 14.48
CA LYS A 138 -21.24 6.32 14.17
C LYS A 138 -20.93 7.47 13.21
N HIS A 139 -19.87 8.22 13.49
CA HIS A 139 -19.45 9.37 12.68
C HIS A 139 -19.00 8.95 11.28
N ARG A 140 -18.20 7.87 11.19
CA ARG A 140 -17.82 7.27 9.90
C ARG A 140 -19.04 6.87 9.07
N ARG A 141 -20.05 6.24 9.68
CA ARG A 141 -21.30 5.86 8.97
C ARG A 141 -22.05 7.08 8.45
N GLU A 142 -22.20 8.13 9.26
CA GLU A 142 -22.87 9.37 8.86
C GLU A 142 -22.17 10.03 7.66
N LEU A 143 -20.83 10.09 7.67
CA LEU A 143 -20.03 10.63 6.56
C LEU A 143 -20.09 9.78 5.30
N LEU A 144 -20.07 8.44 5.43
CA LEU A 144 -20.25 7.54 4.29
C LEU A 144 -21.64 7.69 3.67
N ASP A 145 -22.69 7.80 4.47
CA ASP A 145 -24.06 8.00 3.99
C ASP A 145 -24.23 9.33 3.25
N GLU A 146 -23.56 10.40 3.70
CA GLU A 146 -23.50 11.67 2.99
C GLU A 146 -22.75 11.51 1.66
N LEU A 147 -21.57 10.89 1.69
CA LEU A 147 -20.74 10.69 0.51
C LEU A 147 -21.42 9.81 -0.56
N ILE A 148 -22.17 8.79 -0.15
CA ILE A 148 -22.96 7.95 -1.07
C ILE A 148 -24.03 8.77 -1.78
N LYS A 149 -24.67 9.74 -1.12
CA LYS A 149 -25.67 10.61 -1.77
C LYS A 149 -25.02 11.51 -2.83
N GLU A 150 -23.79 11.95 -2.59
CA GLU A 150 -23.06 12.84 -3.51
C GLU A 150 -22.39 12.11 -4.69
N VAL A 151 -21.80 10.93 -4.43
CA VAL A 151 -21.01 10.15 -5.41
C VAL A 151 -21.81 9.00 -6.04
N GLY A 152 -22.87 8.56 -5.37
CA GLY A 152 -23.78 7.49 -5.78
C GLY A 152 -23.38 6.08 -5.32
N SER A 153 -22.08 5.78 -5.20
CA SER A 153 -21.60 4.46 -4.75
C SER A 153 -20.15 4.51 -4.26
N LEU A 154 -19.82 3.73 -3.23
CA LEU A 154 -18.46 3.55 -2.71
C LEU A 154 -17.65 2.59 -3.61
N VAL A 155 -17.15 3.11 -4.72
CA VAL A 155 -16.25 2.37 -5.63
C VAL A 155 -14.97 3.19 -5.80
N PRO A 156 -13.76 2.59 -5.67
CA PRO A 156 -12.50 3.33 -5.65
C PRO A 156 -12.37 4.32 -6.82
N GLY A 157 -12.64 3.90 -8.06
CA GLY A 157 -12.52 4.77 -9.23
C GLY A 157 -13.46 5.99 -9.22
N LYS A 158 -14.70 5.86 -8.73
CA LYS A 158 -15.62 7.01 -8.63
C LYS A 158 -15.19 7.98 -7.53
N LEU A 159 -14.81 7.44 -6.37
CA LEU A 159 -14.31 8.22 -5.25
C LEU A 159 -13.01 8.94 -5.63
N TYR A 160 -12.09 8.27 -6.31
CA TYR A 160 -10.87 8.86 -6.83
C TYR A 160 -11.17 10.07 -7.73
N LEU A 161 -12.05 9.92 -8.73
CA LEU A 161 -12.41 11.02 -9.62
C LEU A 161 -13.06 12.19 -8.88
N PHE A 162 -13.85 11.90 -7.85
CA PHE A 162 -14.49 12.89 -7.00
C PHE A 162 -13.46 13.66 -6.15
N PHE A 163 -12.61 12.95 -5.40
CA PHE A 163 -11.61 13.58 -4.54
C PHE A 163 -10.51 14.25 -5.34
N ARG A 164 -10.12 13.73 -6.50
CA ARG A 164 -9.19 14.42 -7.39
C ARG A 164 -9.73 15.79 -7.79
N GLN A 165 -11.03 15.89 -8.13
CA GLN A 165 -11.64 17.19 -8.44
C GLN A 165 -11.68 18.11 -7.22
N ALA A 166 -12.04 17.57 -6.04
CA ALA A 166 -12.08 18.35 -4.81
C ALA A 166 -10.70 18.89 -4.38
N LEU A 167 -9.66 18.07 -4.55
CA LEU A 167 -8.28 18.39 -4.20
C LEU A 167 -7.62 19.38 -5.15
N MET A 168 -8.09 19.45 -6.41
CA MET A 168 -7.60 20.40 -7.41
C MET A 168 -8.30 21.78 -7.32
N MET A 169 -9.27 21.95 -6.41
CA MET A 169 -9.90 23.24 -6.20
C MET A 169 -8.90 24.27 -5.62
N PRO A 170 -9.02 25.56 -5.99
CA PRO A 170 -8.23 26.62 -5.36
C PRO A 170 -8.43 26.67 -3.84
N GLU A 171 -7.44 27.19 -3.14
CA GLU A 171 -7.49 27.32 -1.68
C GLU A 171 -8.74 28.12 -1.23
N GLY A 172 -9.47 27.58 -0.26
CA GLY A 172 -10.73 28.15 0.24
C GLY A 172 -11.96 27.87 -0.62
N ALA A 173 -11.83 27.21 -1.77
CA ALA A 173 -12.97 26.72 -2.54
C ALA A 173 -13.35 25.28 -2.15
N ALA A 174 -14.61 24.93 -2.42
CA ALA A 174 -15.15 23.59 -2.15
C ALA A 174 -15.70 22.99 -3.45
N TYR A 175 -15.46 21.69 -3.66
CA TYR A 175 -16.11 20.93 -4.72
C TYR A 175 -17.31 20.19 -4.12
N ARG A 176 -18.53 20.58 -4.52
CA ARG A 176 -19.78 19.97 -4.02
C ARG A 176 -19.83 19.87 -2.48
N GLY A 177 -19.35 20.91 -1.79
CA GLY A 177 -19.32 20.96 -0.33
C GLY A 177 -18.13 20.26 0.33
N TYR A 178 -17.20 19.69 -0.44
CA TYR A 178 -15.95 19.13 0.06
C TYR A 178 -14.82 20.12 -0.15
N ASP A 179 -14.45 20.82 0.92
CA ASP A 179 -13.26 21.63 1.01
C ASP A 179 -12.10 20.84 1.64
N ARG A 180 -10.95 21.50 1.81
CA ARG A 180 -9.76 20.88 2.40
C ARG A 180 -9.98 20.45 3.85
N SER A 181 -10.81 21.15 4.62
CA SER A 181 -11.10 20.81 6.02
C SER A 181 -11.88 19.50 6.09
N LYS A 182 -12.92 19.36 5.26
CA LYS A 182 -13.73 18.14 5.20
C LYS A 182 -12.92 16.95 4.69
N ILE A 183 -12.02 17.16 3.73
CA ILE A 183 -11.12 16.10 3.26
C ILE A 183 -10.17 15.66 4.38
N ASN A 184 -9.58 16.60 5.14
CA ASN A 184 -8.72 16.28 6.28
C ASN A 184 -9.45 15.50 7.39
N GLU A 185 -10.74 15.80 7.62
CA GLU A 185 -11.58 15.03 8.54
C GLU A 185 -11.73 13.58 8.07
N LEU A 186 -11.94 13.36 6.77
CA LEU A 186 -11.97 12.00 6.22
C LEU A 186 -10.63 11.29 6.40
N HIS A 187 -9.51 11.93 6.11
CA HIS A 187 -8.19 11.34 6.38
C HIS A 187 -8.02 10.96 7.85
N ALA A 188 -8.41 11.84 8.79
CA ALA A 188 -8.30 11.56 10.21
C ALA A 188 -9.14 10.36 10.69
N LEU A 189 -10.27 10.11 10.05
CA LEU A 189 -11.20 9.05 10.46
C LEU A 189 -10.96 7.72 9.75
N PHE A 190 -10.53 7.75 8.48
CA PHE A 190 -10.51 6.58 7.62
C PHE A 190 -9.11 6.01 7.38
N GLU A 191 -8.04 6.81 7.45
CA GLU A 191 -6.66 6.31 7.32
C GLU A 191 -6.24 5.54 8.57
N ARG A 192 -5.78 4.29 8.40
CA ARG A 192 -5.33 3.43 9.50
C ARG A 192 -3.90 2.89 9.35
N ASP A 193 -3.36 2.90 8.13
CA ASP A 193 -1.98 2.53 7.82
C ASP A 193 -1.27 3.58 6.95
N ASN A 194 0.05 3.42 6.75
CA ASN A 194 0.80 4.30 5.85
C ASN A 194 0.90 3.69 4.45
N HIS A 195 0.55 4.48 3.43
CA HIS A 195 0.51 4.05 2.02
C HIS A 195 1.79 4.38 1.23
N GLU A 196 2.78 5.01 1.88
CA GLU A 196 4.05 5.39 1.25
C GLU A 196 4.83 4.17 0.73
N SER A 197 4.65 3.01 1.36
CA SER A 197 5.29 1.74 0.97
C SER A 197 4.57 1.00 -0.16
N TRP A 198 3.41 1.47 -0.63
CA TRP A 198 2.69 0.80 -1.71
C TRP A 198 3.53 0.79 -3.00
N PRO A 199 3.62 -0.32 -3.73
CA PRO A 199 4.33 -0.38 -5.01
C PRO A 199 3.84 0.70 -6.00
N GLY A 200 2.52 0.93 -6.05
CA GLY A 200 1.92 1.97 -6.88
C GLY A 200 2.31 3.40 -6.50
N SER A 201 2.78 3.61 -5.26
CA SER A 201 3.32 4.90 -4.80
C SER A 201 4.74 5.17 -5.33
N SER A 202 5.44 4.17 -5.86
CA SER A 202 6.78 4.32 -6.44
C SER A 202 6.78 4.61 -7.95
N ALA A 203 5.61 4.59 -8.60
CA ALA A 203 5.47 4.93 -10.01
C ALA A 203 6.03 6.33 -10.29
N LYS A 204 6.94 6.35 -11.27
CA LYS A 204 7.91 7.40 -11.57
C LYS A 204 7.25 8.78 -11.69
N ALA A 205 7.86 9.76 -11.04
CA ALA A 205 7.75 11.13 -11.53
C ALA A 205 8.35 11.14 -12.94
N ASP A 206 7.52 11.31 -13.97
CA ASP A 206 8.00 11.64 -15.30
C ASP A 206 8.73 12.99 -15.22
N GLY A 207 10.07 12.95 -15.25
CA GLY A 207 10.92 14.13 -15.14
C GLY A 207 12.40 13.78 -15.20
N GLU A 208 12.93 13.75 -16.43
CA GLU A 208 14.33 13.95 -16.83
C GLU A 208 15.40 13.05 -16.16
N GLY A 209 15.89 12.09 -16.96
CA GLY A 209 16.93 11.16 -16.55
C GLY A 209 18.32 11.81 -16.45
N GLU A 210 19.05 11.44 -15.40
CA GLU A 210 20.51 11.42 -15.42
C GLU A 210 20.99 9.97 -15.49
N PRO A 211 21.95 9.62 -16.37
CA PRO A 211 22.48 8.27 -16.42
C PRO A 211 23.41 8.04 -15.23
N GLN A 212 23.24 6.91 -14.56
CA GLN A 212 24.16 6.47 -13.50
C GLN A 212 25.53 6.07 -14.12
N PRO A 213 26.65 6.49 -13.52
CA PRO A 213 27.98 6.09 -13.98
C PRO A 213 28.31 4.70 -13.42
N GLY A 214 28.43 3.67 -14.26
CA GLY A 214 28.79 2.36 -13.72
C GLY A 214 28.91 1.16 -14.66
N GLU A 215 28.56 1.23 -15.94
CA GLU A 215 28.76 0.08 -16.83
C GLU A 215 29.98 0.29 -17.73
N THR A 216 31.07 -0.36 -17.32
CA THR A 216 32.27 -0.58 -18.12
C THR A 216 31.92 -1.32 -19.40
N MET A 217 32.14 -0.66 -20.53
CA MET A 217 32.07 -1.23 -21.88
C MET A 217 33.23 -2.23 -22.06
N GLU A 218 32.92 -3.53 -22.15
CA GLU A 218 33.88 -4.51 -22.66
C GLU A 218 34.02 -4.32 -24.18
N LEU A 219 35.18 -3.80 -24.60
CA LEU A 219 35.59 -3.71 -26.00
C LEU A 219 36.13 -5.06 -26.44
N GLY A 220 35.35 -5.82 -27.22
CA GLY A 220 35.84 -6.96 -27.98
C GLY A 220 36.62 -6.49 -29.20
N GLN A 221 37.91 -6.81 -29.24
CA GLN A 221 38.79 -6.61 -30.39
C GLN A 221 38.45 -7.55 -31.56
N GLU A 222 38.73 -7.03 -32.75
CA GLU A 222 38.63 -7.58 -34.10
C GLU A 222 39.41 -8.89 -34.29
N ASP A 223 38.98 -9.73 -35.24
CA ASP A 223 39.81 -9.99 -36.42
C ASP A 223 39.04 -10.73 -37.53
N SER A 224 39.51 -10.44 -38.74
CA SER A 224 39.01 -10.72 -40.09
C SER A 224 39.26 -12.14 -40.60
N ASP A 225 38.46 -12.53 -41.61
CA ASP A 225 38.81 -13.28 -42.84
C ASP A 225 37.47 -13.81 -43.43
N GLY A 226 37.12 -13.84 -44.72
CA GLY A 226 37.75 -13.56 -46.01
C GLY A 226 36.82 -14.17 -47.08
N LEU A 227 36.39 -13.34 -48.04
CA LEU A 227 35.94 -13.59 -49.44
C LEU A 227 35.52 -15.01 -49.90
N ASP A 228 34.36 -15.14 -50.57
CA ASP A 228 34.27 -15.52 -52.01
C ASP A 228 32.83 -15.36 -52.58
N ALA A 229 32.77 -15.22 -53.91
CA ALA A 229 31.71 -14.72 -54.77
C ALA A 229 30.69 -15.76 -55.29
N GLY A 230 29.71 -15.27 -56.06
CA GLY A 230 29.19 -16.01 -57.23
C GLY A 230 27.68 -16.32 -57.23
N SER A 231 27.07 -16.13 -58.39
CA SER A 231 25.64 -16.26 -58.72
C SER A 231 25.10 -17.69 -58.68
N ASP A 232 23.77 -17.86 -58.65
CA ASP A 232 23.06 -18.43 -59.81
C ASP A 232 21.53 -18.42 -59.68
N ILE A 233 20.91 -18.33 -60.85
CA ILE A 233 19.51 -18.17 -61.21
C ILE A 233 18.96 -19.53 -61.67
N MET A 234 17.75 -19.86 -61.18
CA MET A 234 16.69 -20.77 -61.70
C MET A 234 17.02 -22.15 -62.32
N GLU A 235 16.34 -23.20 -61.82
CA GLU A 235 15.66 -24.24 -62.62
C GLU A 235 14.64 -25.00 -61.71
N GLU A 236 13.34 -24.81 -61.95
CA GLU A 236 12.37 -25.78 -62.56
C GLU A 236 11.79 -26.79 -61.55
N LEU A 237 10.51 -26.78 -61.15
CA LEU A 237 9.28 -26.96 -61.94
C LEU A 237 9.39 -28.02 -63.04
N SER A 238 9.31 -29.28 -62.62
CA SER A 238 8.85 -30.39 -63.46
C SER A 238 7.62 -31.03 -62.81
N ASP A 239 6.44 -30.63 -63.24
CA ASP A 239 5.21 -31.42 -63.11
C ASP A 239 4.15 -30.76 -64.02
N GLU A 240 4.14 -31.17 -65.30
CA GLU A 240 2.93 -31.51 -66.07
C GLU A 240 3.27 -31.71 -67.54
N LEU A 241 3.33 -32.98 -67.93
CA LEU A 241 3.14 -33.40 -69.32
C LEU A 241 2.25 -34.65 -69.29
N LYS A 242 0.97 -34.43 -68.94
CA LYS A 242 -0.14 -35.31 -69.32
C LYS A 242 -1.37 -34.45 -69.63
N GLU A 243 -1.57 -34.28 -70.94
CA GLU A 243 -2.74 -33.79 -71.68
C GLU A 243 -2.97 -32.27 -71.80
#